data_AF-A0A837APA7-F1
#
_entry.id   AF-A0A837APA7-F1
#
_cell.length_a   1.000
_cell.length_b   1.000
_cell.length_c   1.000
_cell.angle_alpha   90.00
_cell.angle_beta   90.00
_cell.angle_gamma   90.00
#
_symmetry.space_group_name_H-M   'P 1'
#
loop_
_entity.id
_entity.type
_entity.pdbx_description
1 polymer ?
#
loop_
_entity_poly.entity_id
_entity_poly.type
_entity_poly.pdbx_seq_one_letter_code
_entity_poly.pdbx_strand_id
1 'polypeptide(L)'
;SSRAVINDAALAERTGAVFAQAFGVDAERQREPSAASEDYSAFVAAGVPSFYFGIGGLDPQWLQQARQTGERIPVNHSPDFAPVPQPSIRTGVEAMTLAVMNVMPPPS
;
A
#
# COMPACT_ATOMS: atom_id res chain seq x y z
N SER A 1 -8.87 14.60 -17.29
CA SER A 1 -9.60 13.73 -16.36
C SER A 1 -8.70 12.54 -16.07
N SER A 2 -8.20 12.37 -14.85
CA SER A 2 -7.44 11.18 -14.47
C SER A 2 -8.41 9.99 -14.39
N ARG A 3 -7.99 8.82 -14.86
CA ARG A 3 -8.79 7.59 -14.70
C ARG A 3 -8.53 6.99 -13.32
N ALA A 4 -9.42 6.13 -12.87
CA ALA A 4 -9.18 5.34 -11.67
C ALA A 4 -7.93 4.45 -11.87
N VAL A 5 -7.13 4.30 -10.83
CA VAL A 5 -6.08 3.27 -10.78
C VAL A 5 -6.77 1.94 -10.50
N ILE A 6 -6.69 1.01 -11.46
CA ILE A 6 -7.25 -0.34 -11.32
C ILE A 6 -6.09 -1.33 -11.33
N ASN A 7 -5.93 -2.06 -10.24
CA ASN A 7 -4.93 -3.11 -10.13
C ASN A 7 -5.30 -4.30 -11.01
N ASP A 8 -4.29 -4.90 -11.65
CA ASP A 8 -4.45 -6.19 -12.31
C ASP A 8 -4.81 -7.26 -11.27
N ALA A 9 -5.91 -7.98 -11.50
CA ALA A 9 -6.47 -8.89 -10.50
C ALA A 9 -5.52 -10.07 -10.19
N ALA A 10 -4.86 -10.64 -11.20
CA ALA A 10 -3.96 -11.77 -11.01
C ALA A 10 -2.67 -11.35 -10.30
N LEU A 11 -2.12 -10.19 -10.66
CA LEU A 11 -0.95 -9.62 -9.99
C LEU A 11 -1.27 -9.23 -8.55
N ALA A 12 -2.44 -8.66 -8.29
CA ALA A 12 -2.91 -8.32 -6.96
C ALA A 12 -3.08 -9.55 -6.06
N GLU A 13 -3.73 -10.61 -6.55
CA GLU A 13 -3.88 -11.88 -5.82
C GLU A 13 -2.51 -12.47 -5.45
N ARG A 14 -1.60 -12.59 -6.43
CA ARG A 14 -0.27 -13.16 -6.21
C ARG A 14 0.59 -12.33 -5.25
N THR A 15 0.63 -11.01 -5.45
CA THR A 15 1.42 -10.12 -4.60
C THR A 15 0.82 -10.01 -3.20
N GLY A 16 -0.51 -10.02 -3.08
CA GLY A 16 -1.21 -10.06 -1.80
C GLY A 16 -0.88 -11.31 -0.99
N ALA A 17 -0.73 -12.48 -1.63
CA ALA A 17 -0.28 -13.70 -0.94
C ALA A 17 1.16 -13.58 -0.41
N VAL A 18 2.07 -12.97 -1.19
CA VAL A 18 3.44 -12.69 -0.74
C VAL A 18 3.46 -11.74 0.46
N PHE A 19 2.65 -10.68 0.41
CA PHE A 19 2.52 -9.74 1.53
C PHE A 19 1.91 -10.38 2.77
N ALA A 20 0.88 -11.21 2.62
CA ALA A 20 0.31 -11.96 3.73
C ALA A 20 1.34 -12.91 4.39
N GLN A 21 2.21 -13.53 3.59
CA GLN A 21 3.29 -14.37 4.12
C GLN A 21 4.35 -13.54 4.88
N ALA A 22 4.70 -12.36 4.38
CA ALA A 22 5.74 -11.51 4.96
C ALA A 22 5.26 -10.72 6.19
N PHE A 23 4.06 -10.17 6.14
CA PHE A 23 3.54 -9.20 7.12
C PHE A 23 2.36 -9.74 7.94
N GLY A 24 1.86 -10.94 7.64
CA GLY A 24 0.78 -11.57 8.41
C GLY A 24 -0.49 -10.72 8.42
N VAL A 25 -1.00 -10.43 9.62
CA VAL A 25 -2.25 -9.67 9.83
C VAL A 25 -2.15 -8.21 9.41
N ASP A 26 -0.93 -7.67 9.30
CA ASP A 26 -0.71 -6.28 8.89
C ASP A 26 -0.86 -6.09 7.37
N ALA A 27 -0.86 -7.18 6.58
CA ALA A 27 -1.17 -7.17 5.15
C ALA A 27 -2.68 -7.31 4.92
N GLU A 28 -3.37 -6.17 4.87
CA GLU A 28 -4.81 -6.14 4.64
C GLU A 28 -5.18 -5.82 3.18
N ARG A 29 -6.22 -6.48 2.66
CA ARG A 29 -6.84 -6.06 1.40
C ARG A 29 -7.59 -4.75 1.61
N GLN A 30 -7.40 -3.81 0.69
CA GLN A 30 -8.24 -2.63 0.63
C GLN A 30 -9.67 -3.04 0.29
N ARG A 31 -10.60 -2.78 1.22
CA ARG A 31 -12.00 -3.20 1.11
C ARG A 31 -12.83 -2.28 0.22
N GLU A 32 -12.51 -0.98 0.27
CA GLU A 32 -13.23 0.06 -0.45
C GLU A 32 -12.27 0.88 -1.33
N PRO A 33 -12.69 1.30 -2.54
CA PRO A 33 -11.91 2.20 -3.38
C PRO A 33 -11.51 3.48 -2.66
N SER A 34 -10.29 3.95 -2.90
CA SER A 34 -9.85 5.27 -2.41
C SER A 34 -10.48 6.39 -3.25
N ALA A 35 -10.81 7.51 -2.61
CA ALA A 35 -11.20 8.74 -3.29
C ALA A 35 -10.00 9.58 -3.78
N ALA A 36 -8.76 9.17 -3.45
CA ALA A 36 -7.56 9.87 -3.88
C ALA A 36 -7.37 9.76 -5.41
N SER A 37 -7.02 10.87 -6.04
CA SER A 37 -6.66 10.90 -7.46
C SER A 37 -5.18 10.63 -7.64
N GLU A 38 -4.82 9.71 -8.55
CA GLU A 38 -3.43 9.36 -8.85
C GLU A 38 -3.20 9.29 -10.37
N ASP A 39 -2.10 9.86 -10.83
CA ASP A 39 -1.70 9.86 -12.23
C ASP A 39 -1.04 8.54 -12.67
N TYR A 40 -0.72 7.66 -11.72
CA TYR A 40 -0.27 6.27 -11.94
C TYR A 40 -1.21 5.48 -12.88
N SER A 41 -2.48 5.89 -12.97
CA SER A 41 -3.46 5.36 -13.93
C SER A 41 -3.00 5.47 -15.40
N ALA A 42 -2.03 6.33 -15.72
CA ALA A 42 -1.40 6.40 -17.04
C ALA A 42 -0.71 5.08 -17.44
N PHE A 43 -0.03 4.38 -16.51
CA PHE A 43 0.62 3.10 -16.80
C PHE A 43 -0.41 2.00 -17.06
N VAL A 44 -1.47 1.96 -16.24
CA VAL A 44 -2.62 1.07 -16.43
C VAL A 44 -3.26 1.30 -17.79
N ALA A 45 -3.50 2.58 -18.16
CA ALA A 45 -4.12 2.95 -19.43
C ALA A 45 -3.23 2.62 -20.65
N ALA A 46 -1.91 2.54 -20.47
CA ALA A 46 -0.97 2.08 -21.49
C ALA A 46 -0.94 0.54 -21.64
N GLY A 47 -1.72 -0.20 -20.83
CA GLY A 47 -1.84 -1.66 -20.90
C GLY A 47 -0.80 -2.41 -20.08
N VAL A 48 -0.06 -1.74 -19.17
CA VAL A 48 0.91 -2.38 -18.28
C VAL A 48 0.16 -3.05 -17.12
N PRO A 49 0.27 -4.37 -16.90
CA PRO A 49 -0.24 -5.01 -15.68
C PRO A 49 0.40 -4.33 -14.47
N SER A 50 -0.42 -3.75 -13.61
CA SER A 50 0.03 -2.85 -12.56
C SER A 50 -0.55 -3.23 -11.22
N PHE A 51 0.21 -2.99 -10.16
CA PHE A 51 -0.23 -3.17 -8.78
C PHE A 51 0.21 -1.97 -7.94
N TYR A 52 -0.77 -1.16 -7.58
CA TYR A 52 -0.65 0.01 -6.73
C TYR A 52 -1.15 -0.33 -5.32
N PHE A 53 -0.34 -0.06 -4.30
CA PHE A 53 -0.65 -0.39 -2.91
C PHE A 53 -0.16 0.71 -1.98
N GLY A 54 -0.75 0.78 -0.78
CA GLY A 54 -0.33 1.67 0.30
C GLY A 54 0.46 0.93 1.37
N ILE A 55 1.18 1.69 2.20
CA ILE A 55 1.81 1.21 3.43
C ILE A 55 1.27 2.00 4.62
N GLY A 56 1.28 1.39 5.80
CA GLY A 56 1.09 2.11 7.06
C GLY A 56 2.26 3.04 7.34
N GLY A 57 1.99 4.13 8.08
CA GLY A 57 3.03 5.06 8.48
C GLY A 57 2.92 5.60 9.91
N LEU A 58 1.80 5.37 10.60
CA LEU A 58 1.58 5.90 11.94
C LEU A 58 2.02 4.87 12.99
N ASP A 59 2.40 5.35 14.18
CA ASP A 59 2.75 4.46 15.30
C ASP A 59 1.56 3.54 15.63
N PRO A 60 1.74 2.21 15.67
CA PRO A 60 0.62 1.28 15.87
C PRO A 60 -0.07 1.42 17.23
N GLN A 61 0.68 1.75 18.28
CA GLN A 61 0.12 1.91 19.63
C GLN A 61 -0.70 3.19 19.71
N TRP A 62 -0.17 4.30 19.18
CA TRP A 62 -0.91 5.55 19.07
C TRP A 62 -2.16 5.38 18.19
N LEU A 63 -2.04 4.71 17.04
CA LEU A 63 -3.17 4.50 16.12
C LEU A 63 -4.27 3.67 16.79
N GLN A 64 -3.90 2.65 17.56
CA GLN A 64 -4.86 1.87 18.34
C GLN A 64 -5.56 2.72 19.40
N GLN A 65 -4.81 3.52 20.14
CA GLN A 65 -5.36 4.43 21.15
C GLN A 65 -6.31 5.46 20.52
N ALA A 66 -5.90 6.11 19.44
CA ALA A 66 -6.70 7.11 18.74
C ALA A 66 -8.05 6.53 18.25
N ARG A 67 -8.05 5.30 17.75
CA ARG A 67 -9.28 4.58 17.38
C ARG A 67 -10.20 4.32 18.57
N GLN A 68 -9.65 4.02 19.74
CA GLN A 68 -10.43 3.74 20.96
C GLN A 68 -11.01 5.03 21.58
N THR A 69 -10.25 6.13 21.54
CA THR A 69 -10.65 7.41 22.13
C THR A 69 -11.47 8.28 21.18
N GLY A 70 -11.54 7.92 19.89
CA GLY A 70 -12.17 8.74 18.85
C GLY A 70 -11.35 9.97 18.47
N GLU A 71 -10.04 9.96 18.77
CA GLU A 71 -9.13 11.02 18.37
C GLU A 71 -9.02 11.10 16.84
N ARG A 72 -8.93 12.31 16.32
CA ARG A 72 -8.79 12.55 14.87
C ARG A 72 -7.45 11.99 14.40
N ILE A 73 -7.48 11.04 13.47
CA ILE A 73 -6.30 10.50 12.81
C ILE A 73 -5.90 11.41 11.63
N PRO A 74 -4.70 12.00 11.60
CA PRO A 74 -4.23 12.75 10.45
C PRO A 74 -4.12 11.87 9.21
N VAL A 75 -4.49 12.42 8.06
CA VAL A 75 -4.40 11.78 6.74
C VAL A 75 -3.50 12.58 5.82
N ASN A 76 -3.14 12.01 4.66
CA ASN A 76 -2.41 12.71 3.60
C ASN A 76 -3.03 14.11 3.35
N HIS A 77 -2.18 15.12 3.14
CA HIS A 77 -2.50 16.55 3.04
C HIS A 77 -2.88 17.28 4.35
N SER A 78 -2.92 16.60 5.50
CA SER A 78 -2.99 17.27 6.81
C SER A 78 -1.61 17.82 7.21
N PRO A 79 -1.50 19.02 7.81
CA PRO A 79 -0.23 19.52 8.35
C PRO A 79 0.31 18.66 9.51
N ASP A 80 -0.58 17.95 10.20
CA ASP A 80 -0.24 17.05 11.32
C ASP A 80 0.12 15.63 10.87
N PHE A 81 0.11 15.34 9.56
CA PHE A 81 0.44 14.00 9.08
C PHE A 81 1.96 13.77 9.14
N ALA A 82 2.39 12.97 10.11
CA ALA A 82 3.79 12.68 10.38
C ALA A 82 4.03 11.16 10.50
N PRO A 83 4.36 10.48 9.39
CA PRO A 83 4.75 9.07 9.45
C PRO A 83 6.00 8.84 10.31
N VAL A 84 6.03 7.73 11.07
CA VAL A 84 7.18 7.31 11.87
C VAL A 84 8.30 6.86 10.92
N PRO A 85 9.47 7.54 10.86
CA PRO A 85 10.37 7.39 9.72
C PRO A 85 10.92 5.97 9.51
N GLN A 86 11.60 5.41 10.52
CA GLN A 86 12.31 4.13 10.39
C GLN A 86 11.40 2.94 10.03
N PRO A 87 10.27 2.69 10.74
CA PRO A 87 9.39 1.58 10.38
C PRO A 87 8.70 1.80 9.04
N SER A 88 8.26 3.02 8.73
CA SER A 88 7.59 3.32 7.45
C SER A 88 8.50 3.07 6.24
N ILE A 89 9.74 3.59 6.30
CA ILE A 89 10.72 3.42 5.22
C ILE A 89 11.08 1.94 5.07
N ARG A 90 11.30 1.23 6.20
CA ARG A 90 11.61 -0.19 6.17
C ARG A 90 10.49 -1.00 5.50
N THR A 91 9.24 -0.80 5.92
CA THR A 91 8.08 -1.49 5.34
C THR A 91 7.94 -1.19 3.85
N GLY A 92 8.12 0.07 3.44
CA GLY A 92 8.08 0.45 2.02
C GLY A 92 9.14 -0.25 1.18
N VAL A 93 10.38 -0.29 1.65
CA VAL A 93 11.49 -0.97 0.95
C VAL A 93 11.24 -2.47 0.87
N GLU A 94 10.83 -3.09 1.96
CA GLU A 94 10.58 -4.54 2.02
C GLU A 94 9.41 -4.93 1.11
N ALA A 95 8.27 -4.24 1.20
CA ALA A 95 7.10 -4.50 0.36
C ALA A 95 7.41 -4.30 -1.14
N MET A 96 8.14 -3.23 -1.51
CA MET A 96 8.53 -3.01 -2.90
C MET A 96 9.49 -4.09 -3.40
N THR A 97 10.46 -4.50 -2.57
CA THR A 97 11.41 -5.57 -2.92
C THR A 97 10.68 -6.89 -3.16
N LEU A 98 9.76 -7.26 -2.27
CA LEU A 98 8.95 -8.46 -2.41
C LEU A 98 8.06 -8.42 -3.66
N ALA A 99 7.44 -7.28 -3.96
CA ALA A 99 6.64 -7.10 -5.16
C ALA A 99 7.46 -7.30 -6.45
N VAL A 100 8.68 -6.74 -6.50
CA VAL A 100 9.60 -6.93 -7.64
C VAL A 100 10.02 -8.39 -7.76
N MET A 101 10.46 -9.02 -6.66
CA MET A 101 10.89 -10.43 -6.67
C MET A 101 9.76 -11.38 -7.10
N ASN A 102 8.51 -11.07 -6.77
CA ASN A 102 7.33 -11.86 -7.17
C ASN A 102 7.10 -11.89 -8.70
N VAL A 103 7.59 -10.88 -9.42
CA VAL A 103 7.42 -10.81 -10.89
C VAL A 103 8.70 -11.11 -11.67
N MET A 104 9.82 -11.27 -10.98
CA MET A 104 11.08 -11.66 -11.61
C MET A 104 11.02 -13.12 -12.11
N PRO A 105 11.67 -13.41 -13.25
CA PRO A 105 11.87 -14.79 -13.67
C PRO A 105 12.73 -15.54 -12.63
N PRO A 106 12.60 -16.88 -12.53
CA PRO A 106 13.47 -17.66 -11.66
C PRO A 106 14.95 -17.44 -12.03
N PRO A 107 15.87 -17.50 -11.04
CA PRO A 107 17.29 -17.40 -11.31
C PRO A 107 17.70 -18.49 -12.31
N SER A 108 18.57 -18.10 -13.25
CA SER A 108 19.16 -19.00 -14.25
C SER A 108 20.19 -19.94 -13.63
#